data_AF-A0A7X0SPK1-F1
#
_entry.id   AF-A0A7X0SPK1-F1
#
_cell.length_a   1.000
_cell.length_b   1.000
_cell.length_c   1.000
_cell.angle_alpha   90.00
_cell.angle_beta   90.00
_cell.angle_gamma   90.00
#
_symmetry.space_group_name_H-M   'P 1'
#
loop_
_entity.id
_entity.type
_entity.pdbx_description
1 polymer ?
#
loop_
_entity_poly.entity_id
_entity_poly.type
_entity_poly.pdbx_seq_one_letter_code
_entity_poly.pdbx_strand_id
1 'polypeptide(L)'
;MIGWRKAFSLSDLRHGWLLALSVVVCGAFFWMDQRSASDDQFWLSVGYGVSFAVAVLWSAVNYISHIRLNAMYRQMNDIEAYVRQLAMSEEDRLELRNYLEDYAQDLTAQGRTKEQATAEAISQFKVKELLSLSKNTELFHLPAHYYLFGWTVLAWALLAALTIVGDLFEADGTGMVIAQTILAVYGAALAGLFFVYKVLDAAIHRKLQHHFS
;
A
#
# COMPACT_ATOMS: atom_id res chain seq x y z
N MET A 1 -13.24 15.78 5.24
CA MET A 1 -14.11 14.59 5.23
C MET A 1 -13.44 13.49 4.44
N ILE A 2 -12.87 12.48 5.10
CA ILE A 2 -12.36 11.28 4.42
C ILE A 2 -13.58 10.60 3.81
N GLY A 3 -13.69 10.62 2.47
CA GLY A 3 -14.85 10.07 1.79
C GLY A 3 -14.98 8.59 2.12
N TRP A 4 -16.13 8.19 2.66
CA TRP A 4 -16.45 6.81 3.05
C TRP A 4 -16.09 5.78 1.97
N ARG A 5 -16.18 6.15 0.69
CA ARG A 5 -15.73 5.33 -0.45
C ARG A 5 -14.26 4.89 -0.38
N LYS A 6 -13.36 5.72 0.14
CA LYS A 6 -11.93 5.38 0.28
C LYS A 6 -11.66 4.48 1.49
N ALA A 7 -12.50 4.53 2.53
CA ALA A 7 -12.36 3.70 3.72
C ALA A 7 -12.91 2.27 3.49
N PHE A 8 -13.87 2.07 2.59
CA PHE A 8 -14.49 0.76 2.32
C PHE A 8 -14.17 0.21 0.92
N SER A 9 -13.06 0.66 0.32
CA SER A 9 -12.65 0.23 -1.01
C SER A 9 -12.10 -1.20 -0.98
N LEU A 10 -12.85 -2.14 -1.56
CA LEU A 10 -12.39 -3.51 -1.83
C LEU A 10 -11.32 -3.55 -2.92
N SER A 11 -11.31 -2.57 -3.84
CA SER A 11 -10.29 -2.47 -4.89
C SER A 11 -8.90 -2.15 -4.35
N ASP A 12 -8.82 -1.63 -3.12
CA ASP A 12 -7.56 -1.37 -2.43
C ASP A 12 -7.06 -2.58 -1.63
N LEU A 13 -7.83 -3.67 -1.53
CA LEU A 13 -7.36 -4.94 -0.98
C LEU A 13 -6.59 -5.73 -2.05
N ARG A 14 -5.28 -5.51 -2.15
CA ARG A 14 -4.42 -6.26 -3.07
C ARG A 14 -4.17 -7.67 -2.53
N HIS A 15 -4.26 -8.66 -3.41
CA HIS A 15 -4.01 -10.07 -3.07
C HIS A 15 -4.90 -10.61 -1.94
N GLY A 16 -6.15 -10.16 -1.84
CA GLY A 16 -7.08 -10.54 -0.77
C GLY A 16 -7.32 -12.05 -0.60
N TRP A 17 -7.02 -12.87 -1.62
CA TRP A 17 -7.08 -14.33 -1.51
C TRP A 17 -6.10 -14.91 -0.49
N LEU A 18 -4.93 -14.29 -0.28
CA LEU A 18 -3.97 -14.71 0.75
C LEU A 18 -4.52 -14.44 2.15
N LEU A 19 -5.16 -13.27 2.34
CA LEU A 19 -5.83 -12.94 3.59
C LEU A 19 -6.98 -13.91 3.86
N ALA A 20 -7.79 -14.21 2.84
CA ALA A 20 -8.87 -15.20 2.96
C ALA A 20 -8.34 -16.58 3.31
N LEU A 21 -7.25 -17.02 2.67
CA LEU A 21 -6.58 -18.29 2.99
C LEU A 21 -6.12 -18.33 4.46
N SER A 22 -5.48 -17.26 4.93
CA SER A 22 -5.04 -17.13 6.32
C SER A 22 -6.22 -17.25 7.30
N VAL A 23 -7.34 -16.56 7.02
CA VAL A 23 -8.57 -16.63 7.83
C VAL A 23 -9.16 -18.04 7.84
N VAL A 24 -9.26 -18.70 6.68
CA VAL A 24 -9.79 -20.06 6.57
C VAL A 24 -8.94 -21.05 7.35
N VAL A 25 -7.61 -20.98 7.24
CA VAL A 25 -6.70 -21.83 8.01
C VAL A 25 -6.86 -21.58 9.51
N CYS A 26 -6.92 -20.31 9.94
CA CYS A 26 -7.16 -19.96 11.35
C CYS A 26 -8.47 -20.56 11.88
N GLY A 27 -9.57 -20.37 11.14
CA GLY A 27 -10.88 -20.89 11.51
C GLY A 27 -10.93 -22.42 11.55
N ALA A 28 -10.27 -23.09 10.60
CA ALA A 28 -10.20 -24.55 10.57
C ALA A 28 -9.45 -25.12 11.78
N PHE A 29 -8.29 -24.55 12.12
CA PHE A 29 -7.53 -24.98 13.29
C PHE A 29 -8.23 -24.65 14.60
N PHE A 30 -8.89 -23.50 14.72
CA PHE A 30 -9.69 -23.17 15.90
C PHE A 30 -10.91 -24.09 16.06
N TRP A 31 -11.56 -24.45 14.95
CA TRP A 31 -12.64 -25.43 14.98
C TRP A 31 -12.15 -26.82 15.41
N MET A 32 -10.95 -27.23 14.98
CA MET A 32 -10.33 -28.47 15.43
C MET A 32 -9.97 -28.40 16.91
N ASP A 33 -9.42 -27.28 17.37
CA ASP A 33 -9.06 -27.01 18.78
C ASP A 33 -10.27 -27.16 19.72
N GLN A 34 -11.43 -26.63 19.32
CA GLN A 34 -12.66 -26.80 20.12
C GLN A 34 -13.22 -28.24 20.15
N ARG A 35 -12.93 -29.08 19.15
CA ARG A 35 -13.50 -30.43 19.04
C ARG A 35 -12.59 -31.54 19.50
N SER A 36 -11.29 -31.36 19.32
CA SER A 36 -10.29 -32.31 19.75
C SER A 36 -9.79 -31.89 21.13
N ALA A 37 -9.98 -32.74 22.14
CA ALA A 37 -9.18 -32.71 23.37
C ALA A 37 -7.74 -33.20 23.07
N SER A 38 -7.13 -32.70 21.99
CA SER A 38 -5.83 -33.19 21.54
C SER A 38 -4.75 -32.63 22.44
N ASP A 39 -4.10 -33.50 23.22
CA ASP A 39 -2.82 -33.24 23.88
C ASP A 39 -1.72 -32.78 22.91
N ASP A 40 -1.94 -32.93 21.60
CA ASP A 40 -0.98 -32.62 20.54
C ASP A 40 -0.99 -31.12 20.16
N GLN A 41 -0.66 -30.28 21.16
CA GLN A 41 -0.56 -28.82 21.06
C GLN A 41 0.42 -28.35 19.97
N PHE A 42 1.32 -29.24 19.54
CA PHE A 42 2.27 -28.98 18.46
C PHE A 42 1.58 -28.65 17.14
N TRP A 43 0.62 -29.48 16.70
CA TRP A 43 -0.05 -29.28 15.41
C TRP A 43 -0.94 -28.05 15.38
N LEU A 44 -1.60 -27.72 16.49
CA LEU A 44 -2.35 -26.48 16.64
C LEU A 44 -1.43 -25.26 16.52
N SER A 45 -0.27 -25.30 17.21
CA SER A 45 0.72 -24.22 17.14
C SER A 45 1.27 -24.04 15.73
N VAL A 46 1.55 -25.13 15.01
CA VAL A 46 1.96 -25.09 13.60
C VAL A 46 0.86 -24.49 12.73
N GLY A 47 -0.40 -24.89 12.92
CA GLY A 47 -1.54 -24.37 12.17
C GLY A 47 -1.75 -22.87 12.34
N TYR A 48 -1.76 -22.39 13.58
CA TYR A 48 -1.83 -20.96 13.88
C TYR A 48 -0.61 -20.20 13.35
N GLY A 49 0.59 -20.78 13.47
CA GLY A 49 1.83 -20.22 12.93
C GLY A 49 1.79 -20.07 11.41
N VAL A 50 1.28 -21.07 10.68
CA VAL A 50 1.09 -21.00 9.23
C VAL A 50 0.08 -19.95 8.85
N SER A 51 -1.08 -19.90 9.53
CA SER A 51 -2.07 -18.85 9.30
C SER A 51 -1.47 -17.46 9.48
N PHE A 52 -0.75 -17.24 10.58
CA PHE A 52 -0.06 -15.98 10.85
C PHE A 52 0.99 -15.65 9.78
N ALA A 53 1.82 -16.61 9.38
CA ALA A 53 2.83 -16.40 8.33
C ALA A 53 2.20 -15.99 6.99
N VAL A 54 1.07 -16.59 6.62
CA VAL A 54 0.32 -16.21 5.41
C VAL A 54 -0.26 -14.80 5.54
N ALA A 55 -0.76 -14.40 6.72
CA ALA A 55 -1.23 -13.03 6.95
C ALA A 55 -0.09 -12.01 6.85
N VAL A 56 1.08 -12.32 7.42
CA VAL A 56 2.28 -11.48 7.33
C VAL A 56 2.74 -11.35 5.87
N LEU A 57 2.78 -12.46 5.13
CA LEU A 57 3.13 -12.46 3.71
C LEU A 57 2.14 -11.61 2.90
N TRP A 58 0.83 -11.78 3.13
CA TRP A 58 -0.19 -10.93 2.52
C TRP A 58 0.08 -9.46 2.83
N SER A 59 0.36 -9.12 4.09
CA SER A 59 0.61 -7.74 4.51
C SER A 59 1.82 -7.12 3.80
N ALA A 60 2.90 -7.87 3.59
CA ALA A 60 4.08 -7.38 2.88
C ALA A 60 3.79 -7.16 1.39
N VAL A 61 3.20 -8.16 0.72
CA VAL A 61 2.88 -8.09 -0.71
C VAL A 61 1.85 -7.00 -0.99
N ASN A 62 0.85 -6.88 -0.10
CA ASN A 62 -0.17 -5.84 -0.19
C ASN A 62 0.48 -4.45 -0.08
N TYR A 63 1.37 -4.22 0.89
CA TYR A 63 2.09 -2.94 1.02
C TYR A 63 2.87 -2.59 -0.25
N ILE A 64 3.70 -3.51 -0.73
CA ILE A 64 4.53 -3.32 -1.95
C ILE A 64 3.65 -2.98 -3.15
N SER A 65 2.48 -3.62 -3.27
CA SER A 65 1.53 -3.38 -4.38
C SER A 65 0.94 -1.97 -4.39
N HIS A 66 0.96 -1.29 -3.23
CA HIS A 66 0.51 0.09 -3.10
C HIS A 66 1.61 1.12 -3.31
N ILE A 67 2.89 0.72 -3.25
CA ILE A 67 4.01 1.59 -3.58
C ILE A 67 3.94 1.88 -5.08
N ARG A 68 3.52 3.10 -5.43
CA ARG A 68 3.55 3.60 -6.80
C ARG A 68 4.66 4.63 -6.92
N LEU A 69 5.58 4.37 -7.84
CA LEU A 69 6.54 5.36 -8.32
C LEU A 69 5.76 6.55 -8.89
N ASN A 70 6.10 7.77 -8.46
CA ASN A 70 5.41 8.96 -8.91
C ASN A 70 5.49 9.07 -10.45
N ALA A 71 4.39 9.48 -11.09
CA ALA A 71 4.25 9.56 -12.54
C ALA A 71 5.36 10.38 -13.21
N MET A 72 5.93 11.34 -12.50
CA MET A 72 7.11 12.13 -12.89
C MET A 72 8.29 11.27 -13.32
N TYR A 73 8.57 10.18 -12.61
CA TYR A 73 9.67 9.26 -12.97
C TYR A 73 9.32 8.33 -14.13
N ARG A 74 8.03 8.18 -14.43
CA ARG A 74 7.54 7.26 -15.47
C ARG A 74 7.41 7.94 -16.84
N GLN A 75 7.41 9.27 -16.88
CA GLN A 75 7.30 10.09 -18.10
C GLN A 75 8.66 10.66 -18.57
N MET A 76 9.76 9.93 -18.36
CA MET A 76 11.10 10.33 -18.84
C MET A 76 11.27 10.26 -20.36
N ASN A 77 10.23 9.88 -21.10
CA ASN A 77 10.26 9.80 -22.57
C ASN A 77 9.54 10.99 -23.22
N ASP A 78 9.03 11.93 -22.43
CA ASP A 78 8.24 13.07 -22.92
C ASP A 78 8.62 14.35 -22.17
N ILE A 79 9.31 15.24 -22.89
CA ILE A 79 9.77 16.54 -22.38
C ILE A 79 8.58 17.43 -22.01
N GLU A 80 7.51 17.44 -22.80
CA GLU A 80 6.36 18.29 -22.55
C GLU A 80 5.61 17.83 -21.29
N ALA A 81 5.49 16.52 -21.10
CA ALA A 81 4.93 15.94 -19.89
C ALA A 81 5.80 16.21 -18.65
N TYR A 82 7.13 16.17 -18.80
CA TYR A 82 8.08 16.46 -17.73
C TYR A 82 7.98 17.92 -17.25
N VAL A 83 8.08 18.89 -18.16
CA VAL A 83 8.13 20.32 -17.80
C VAL A 83 6.77 20.80 -17.24
N ARG A 84 5.65 20.21 -17.68
CA ARG A 84 4.31 20.50 -17.12
C ARG A 84 4.15 20.18 -15.63
N GLN A 85 4.97 19.27 -15.10
CA GLN A 85 4.91 18.87 -13.68
C GLN A 85 5.69 19.81 -12.76
N LEU A 86 6.48 20.72 -13.32
CA LEU A 86 7.29 21.67 -12.57
C LEU A 86 6.45 22.89 -12.16
N ALA A 87 6.67 23.38 -10.94
CA ALA A 87 6.05 24.57 -10.35
C ALA A 87 6.80 25.83 -10.78
N MET A 88 6.65 26.19 -12.05
CA MET A 88 7.28 27.38 -12.64
C MET A 88 6.28 28.18 -13.47
N SER A 89 6.64 29.43 -13.79
CA SER A 89 5.82 30.31 -14.62
C SER A 89 5.62 29.70 -16.01
N GLU A 90 4.64 30.20 -16.79
CA GLU A 90 4.45 29.71 -18.16
C GLU A 90 5.64 30.02 -19.06
N GLU A 91 6.30 31.15 -18.81
CA GLU A 91 7.45 31.63 -19.56
C GLU A 91 8.67 30.74 -19.32
N ASP A 92 9.05 30.53 -18.05
CA ASP A 92 10.16 29.64 -17.65
C ASP A 92 9.94 28.21 -18.17
N ARG A 93 8.68 27.75 -18.16
CA ARG A 93 8.30 26.43 -18.66
C ARG A 93 8.55 26.31 -20.15
N LEU A 94 8.20 27.34 -20.91
CA LEU A 94 8.38 27.33 -22.36
C LEU A 94 9.86 27.40 -22.72
N GLU A 95 10.63 28.20 -22.00
CA GLU A 95 12.09 28.28 -22.14
C GLU A 95 12.76 26.92 -21.84
N LEU A 96 12.45 26.32 -20.70
CA LEU A 96 13.01 25.02 -20.32
C LEU A 96 12.62 23.91 -21.30
N ARG A 97 11.38 23.91 -21.79
CA ARG A 97 10.95 22.94 -22.80
C ARG A 97 11.79 23.07 -24.07
N ASN A 98 11.94 24.28 -24.59
CA ASN A 98 12.70 24.52 -25.82
C ASN A 98 14.17 24.11 -25.63
N TYR A 99 14.77 24.46 -24.48
CA TYR A 99 16.14 24.04 -24.14
C TYR A 99 16.30 22.50 -24.16
N LEU A 100 15.38 21.77 -23.53
CA LEU A 100 15.43 20.30 -23.48
C LEU A 100 15.19 19.68 -24.87
N GLU A 101 14.31 20.27 -25.68
CA GLU A 101 14.04 19.83 -27.04
C GLU A 101 15.27 20.02 -27.94
N ASP A 102 15.94 21.17 -27.85
CA ASP A 102 17.17 21.46 -28.61
C ASP A 102 18.29 20.50 -28.21
N TYR A 103 18.49 20.29 -26.91
CA TYR A 103 19.49 19.34 -26.41
C TYR A 103 19.21 17.88 -26.83
N ALA A 104 17.93 17.47 -26.83
CA ALA A 104 17.55 16.14 -27.30
C ALA A 104 17.72 16.00 -28.84
N GLN A 105 17.52 17.07 -29.61
CA GLN A 105 17.81 17.08 -31.04
C GLN A 105 19.31 16.91 -31.31
N ASP A 106 20.18 17.58 -30.54
CA ASP A 106 21.63 17.43 -30.65
C ASP A 106 22.08 15.99 -30.37
N LEU A 107 21.53 15.36 -29.33
CA LEU A 107 21.83 13.96 -29.01
C LEU A 107 21.32 12.99 -30.10
N THR A 108 20.18 13.30 -30.71
CA THR A 108 19.65 12.53 -31.84
C THR A 108 20.56 12.67 -33.07
N ALA A 109 21.06 13.89 -33.34
CA ALA A 109 22.02 14.15 -34.39
C ALA A 109 23.37 13.42 -34.16
N GLN A 110 23.73 13.16 -32.90
CA GLN A 110 24.88 12.33 -32.52
C GLN A 110 24.64 10.81 -32.62
N GLY A 111 23.49 10.39 -33.16
CA GLY A 111 23.17 8.98 -33.41
C GLY A 111 22.45 8.27 -32.27
N ARG A 112 22.01 8.98 -31.23
CA ARG A 112 21.12 8.42 -30.20
C ARG A 112 19.71 8.24 -30.76
N THR A 113 18.98 7.27 -30.22
CA THR A 113 17.54 7.19 -30.52
C THR A 113 16.81 8.34 -29.82
N LYS A 114 15.68 8.77 -30.38
CA LYS A 114 14.85 9.85 -29.81
C LYS A 114 14.51 9.59 -28.33
N GLU A 115 14.22 8.33 -27.97
CA GLU A 115 13.93 7.93 -26.59
C GLU A 115 15.15 8.08 -25.68
N GLN A 116 16.33 7.63 -26.13
CA GLN A 116 17.58 7.78 -25.37
C GLN A 116 17.96 9.25 -25.21
N ALA A 117 17.88 10.03 -26.28
CA ALA A 117 18.16 11.46 -26.28
C ALA A 117 17.23 12.22 -25.32
N THR A 118 15.94 11.89 -25.32
CA THR A 118 14.95 12.50 -24.43
C THR A 118 15.20 12.14 -22.96
N ALA A 119 15.44 10.86 -22.68
CA ALA A 119 15.75 10.41 -21.32
C ALA A 119 17.05 11.03 -20.79
N GLU A 120 18.06 11.17 -21.66
CA GLU A 120 19.35 11.76 -21.33
C GLU A 120 19.23 13.27 -21.10
N ALA A 121 18.50 13.99 -21.96
CA ALA A 121 18.16 15.41 -21.78
C ALA A 121 17.47 15.68 -20.44
N ILE A 122 16.43 14.91 -20.12
CA ILE A 122 15.70 15.03 -18.86
C ILE A 122 16.59 14.66 -17.67
N SER A 123 17.51 13.68 -17.81
CA SER A 123 18.38 13.26 -16.70
C SER A 123 19.50 14.24 -16.39
N GLN A 124 20.08 14.91 -17.40
CA GLN A 124 21.05 16.01 -17.24
C GLN A 124 20.45 17.17 -16.44
N PHE A 125 19.17 17.47 -16.68
CA PHE A 125 18.48 18.56 -16.00
C PHE A 125 17.90 18.17 -14.62
N LYS A 126 17.95 16.89 -14.25
CA LYS A 126 17.40 16.34 -13.00
C LYS A 126 18.26 16.62 -11.75
N VAL A 127 19.17 17.60 -11.82
CA VAL A 127 20.03 17.98 -10.69
C VAL A 127 19.18 18.63 -9.61
N LYS A 128 19.53 18.34 -8.35
CA LYS A 128 18.91 18.64 -7.04
C LYS A 128 17.94 19.84 -6.92
N GLU A 129 18.04 20.89 -7.72
CA GLU A 129 17.19 22.08 -7.70
C GLU A 129 15.75 21.85 -8.16
N LEU A 130 15.44 20.85 -8.99
CA LEU A 130 14.05 20.67 -9.46
C LEU A 130 13.17 19.80 -8.55
N LEU A 131 13.76 19.05 -7.60
CA LEU A 131 12.98 18.38 -6.55
C LEU A 131 12.30 19.41 -5.63
N SER A 132 12.88 20.60 -5.45
CA SER A 132 12.25 21.69 -4.69
C SER A 132 11.24 22.48 -5.50
N LEU A 133 11.34 22.46 -6.84
CA LEU A 133 10.44 23.14 -7.78
C LEU A 133 9.33 22.22 -8.32
N SER A 134 9.30 20.94 -7.98
CA SER A 134 8.20 20.06 -8.36
C SER A 134 6.91 20.45 -7.63
N LYS A 135 5.77 20.55 -8.34
CA LYS A 135 4.45 20.72 -7.69
C LYS A 135 4.11 19.57 -6.73
N ASN A 136 4.73 18.41 -6.93
CA ASN A 136 4.63 17.23 -6.09
C ASN A 136 6.06 16.77 -5.70
N THR A 137 6.56 17.25 -4.57
CA THR A 137 7.90 16.95 -4.06
C THR A 137 8.10 15.49 -3.65
N GLU A 138 7.03 14.68 -3.57
CA GLU A 138 7.09 13.29 -3.15
C GLU A 138 7.46 12.34 -4.32
N LEU A 139 8.62 11.69 -4.22
CA LEU A 139 9.13 10.73 -5.22
C LEU A 139 8.26 9.46 -5.33
N PHE A 140 7.51 9.15 -4.27
CA PHE A 140 6.51 8.09 -4.21
C PHE A 140 5.19 8.69 -3.74
N HIS A 141 4.11 8.36 -4.44
CA HIS A 141 2.78 8.68 -3.95
C HIS A 141 2.35 7.55 -3.00
N LEU A 142 2.55 7.74 -1.70
CA LEU A 142 2.17 6.74 -0.69
C LEU A 142 0.65 6.88 -0.46
N PRO A 143 -0.17 5.97 -1.00
CA PRO A 143 -1.61 6.09 -0.86
C PRO A 143 -1.97 5.93 0.61
N ALA A 144 -2.77 6.85 1.13
CA ALA A 144 -3.22 6.71 2.51
C ALA A 144 -4.04 5.43 2.67
N HIS A 145 -3.54 4.49 3.47
CA HIS A 145 -4.08 3.16 3.71
C HIS A 145 -5.36 3.16 4.56
N TYR A 146 -6.25 4.13 4.36
CA TYR A 146 -7.51 4.31 5.10
C TYR A 146 -8.45 3.11 4.98
N TYR A 147 -8.29 2.28 3.94
CA TYR A 147 -9.08 1.06 3.82
C TYR A 147 -8.82 0.09 4.99
N LEU A 148 -7.57 -0.05 5.46
CA LEU A 148 -7.27 -0.90 6.64
C LEU A 148 -8.05 -0.43 7.87
N PHE A 149 -8.08 0.88 8.09
CA PHE A 149 -8.85 1.47 9.19
C PHE A 149 -10.35 1.24 9.02
N GLY A 150 -10.90 1.39 7.80
CA GLY A 150 -12.31 1.11 7.54
C GLY A 150 -12.68 -0.35 7.78
N TRP A 151 -11.84 -1.30 7.36
CA TRP A 151 -12.03 -2.72 7.64
C TRP A 151 -11.89 -3.07 9.12
N THR A 152 -10.98 -2.42 9.84
CA THR A 152 -10.92 -2.50 11.30
C THR A 152 -12.25 -2.07 11.92
N VAL A 153 -12.75 -0.88 11.59
CA VAL A 153 -14.02 -0.37 12.14
C VAL A 153 -15.17 -1.34 11.83
N LEU A 154 -15.23 -1.88 10.61
CA LEU A 154 -16.25 -2.85 10.24
C LEU A 154 -16.14 -4.15 11.03
N ALA A 155 -14.92 -4.68 11.21
CA ALA A 155 -14.68 -5.91 11.95
C ALA A 155 -15.10 -5.76 13.42
N TRP A 156 -14.77 -4.63 14.06
CA TRP A 156 -15.18 -4.34 15.43
C TRP A 156 -16.69 -4.10 15.57
N ALA A 157 -17.31 -3.44 14.59
CA ALA A 157 -18.77 -3.27 14.57
C ALA A 157 -19.49 -4.61 14.44
N LEU A 158 -19.02 -5.50 13.56
CA LEU A 158 -19.55 -6.85 13.42
C LEU A 158 -19.32 -7.70 14.67
N LEU A 159 -18.15 -7.58 15.30
CA LEU A 159 -17.86 -8.25 16.57
C LEU A 159 -18.85 -7.82 17.64
N ALA A 160 -19.03 -6.51 17.84
CA ALA A 160 -19.99 -5.99 18.82
C ALA A 160 -21.42 -6.44 18.54
N ALA A 161 -21.84 -6.44 17.26
CA ALA A 161 -23.16 -6.94 16.87
C ALA A 161 -23.33 -8.43 17.18
N LEU A 162 -22.33 -9.26 16.87
CA LEU A 162 -22.36 -10.70 17.18
C LEU A 162 -22.36 -10.98 18.67
N THR A 163 -21.63 -10.20 19.47
CA THR A 163 -21.67 -10.32 20.94
C THR A 163 -23.06 -9.99 21.48
N ILE A 164 -23.66 -8.87 21.05
CA ILE A 164 -25.02 -8.50 21.47
C ILE A 164 -26.05 -9.57 21.07
N VAL A 165 -25.97 -10.09 19.84
CA VAL A 165 -26.86 -11.17 19.38
C VAL A 165 -26.62 -12.44 20.21
N GLY A 166 -25.36 -12.78 20.49
CA GLY A 166 -25.02 -13.90 21.34
C GLY A 166 -25.66 -13.84 22.71
N ASP A 167 -25.53 -12.69 23.37
CA ASP A 167 -26.07 -12.45 24.71
C ASP A 167 -27.62 -12.43 24.70
N LEU A 168 -28.24 -11.87 23.66
CA LEU A 168 -29.71 -11.76 23.56
C LEU A 168 -30.40 -13.11 23.30
N PHE A 169 -29.74 -14.02 22.60
CA PHE A 169 -30.32 -15.30 22.17
C PHE A 169 -29.69 -16.50 22.88
N GLU A 170 -28.83 -16.29 23.88
CA GLU A 170 -28.06 -17.34 24.59
C GLU A 170 -27.36 -18.29 23.60
N ALA A 171 -26.85 -17.72 22.51
CA ALA A 171 -26.42 -18.49 21.34
C ALA A 171 -24.96 -18.95 21.47
N ASP A 172 -24.63 -19.82 22.41
CA ASP A 172 -23.25 -20.27 22.69
C ASP A 172 -22.71 -21.33 21.72
N GLY A 173 -23.00 -21.18 20.42
CA GLY A 173 -22.52 -22.09 19.39
C GLY A 173 -21.02 -21.93 19.10
N THR A 174 -20.29 -23.04 18.93
CA THR A 174 -18.88 -23.05 18.49
C THR A 174 -18.63 -22.15 17.27
N GLY A 175 -19.57 -22.10 16.32
CA GLY A 175 -19.47 -21.22 15.15
C GLY A 175 -19.46 -19.72 15.49
N MET A 176 -20.21 -19.31 16.51
CA MET A 176 -20.25 -17.92 16.95
C MET A 176 -18.93 -17.54 17.62
N VAL A 177 -18.38 -18.40 18.47
CA VAL A 177 -17.07 -18.20 19.12
C VAL A 177 -15.95 -18.10 18.09
N ILE A 178 -15.96 -18.97 17.06
CA ILE A 178 -15.01 -18.89 15.95
C ILE A 178 -15.10 -17.54 15.26
N ALA A 179 -16.31 -17.11 14.89
CA ALA A 179 -16.53 -15.85 14.18
C ALA A 179 -16.07 -14.64 15.01
N GLN A 180 -16.42 -14.59 16.29
CA GLN A 180 -15.99 -13.54 17.21
C GLN A 180 -14.46 -13.51 17.35
N THR A 181 -13.82 -14.67 17.52
CA THR A 181 -12.35 -14.76 17.63
C THR A 181 -11.66 -14.27 16.36
N ILE A 182 -12.10 -14.71 15.18
CA ILE A 182 -11.55 -14.25 13.90
C ILE A 182 -11.71 -12.74 13.75
N LEU A 183 -12.91 -12.19 14.01
CA LEU A 183 -13.16 -10.76 13.91
C LEU A 183 -12.27 -9.95 14.86
N ALA A 184 -12.10 -10.41 16.10
CA ALA A 184 -11.24 -9.76 17.08
C ALA A 184 -9.76 -9.78 16.65
N VAL A 185 -9.22 -10.95 16.31
CA VAL A 185 -7.81 -11.13 15.94
C VAL A 185 -7.47 -10.38 14.66
N TYR A 186 -8.25 -10.56 13.60
CA TYR A 186 -7.99 -9.89 12.32
C TYR A 186 -8.34 -8.40 12.36
N GLY A 187 -9.37 -8.00 13.10
CA GLY A 187 -9.70 -6.59 13.33
C GLY A 187 -8.56 -5.85 14.03
N ALA A 188 -7.97 -6.45 15.07
CA ALA A 188 -6.80 -5.94 15.76
C ALA A 188 -5.55 -5.94 14.85
N ALA A 189 -5.32 -7.01 14.08
CA ALA A 189 -4.19 -7.10 13.16
C ALA A 189 -4.25 -6.03 12.06
N LEU A 190 -5.42 -5.79 11.46
CA LEU A 190 -5.62 -4.72 10.49
C LEU A 190 -5.37 -3.32 11.09
N ALA A 191 -5.77 -3.12 12.35
CA ALA A 191 -5.52 -1.89 13.07
C ALA A 191 -4.01 -1.67 13.27
N GLY A 192 -3.31 -2.70 13.74
CA GLY A 192 -1.85 -2.70 13.88
C GLY A 192 -1.15 -2.42 12.54
N LEU A 193 -1.62 -3.08 11.48
CA LEU A 193 -1.04 -2.92 10.14
C LEU A 193 -1.18 -1.49 9.60
N PHE A 194 -2.28 -0.81 9.89
CA PHE A 194 -2.45 0.60 9.55
C PHE A 194 -1.34 1.49 10.15
N PHE A 195 -0.96 1.24 11.41
CA PHE A 195 0.14 1.96 12.04
C PHE A 195 1.50 1.55 11.48
N VAL A 196 1.72 0.25 11.26
CA VAL A 196 2.96 -0.26 10.67
C VAL A 196 3.20 0.36 9.30
N TYR A 197 2.17 0.41 8.44
CA TYR A 197 2.28 1.03 7.13
C TYR A 197 2.62 2.52 7.22
N LYS A 198 2.00 3.26 8.15
CA LYS A 198 2.36 4.67 8.39
C LYS A 198 3.82 4.85 8.83
N VAL A 199 4.34 3.95 9.67
CA VAL A 199 5.74 3.99 10.11
C VAL A 199 6.67 3.68 8.95
N LEU A 200 6.34 2.69 8.11
CA LEU A 200 7.10 2.36 6.91
C LEU A 200 7.12 3.53 5.92
N ASP A 201 5.97 4.15 5.68
CA ASP A 201 5.83 5.34 4.83
C ASP A 201 6.73 6.48 5.31
N ALA A 202 6.71 6.78 6.62
CA ALA A 202 7.56 7.80 7.21
C ALA A 202 9.05 7.44 7.14
N ALA A 203 9.41 6.17 7.34
CA ALA A 203 10.80 5.71 7.27
C ALA A 203 11.35 5.79 5.83
N ILE A 204 10.56 5.36 4.84
CA ILE A 204 10.91 5.46 3.42
C ILE A 204 11.08 6.93 3.04
N HIS A 205 10.12 7.79 3.40
CA HIS A 205 10.19 9.22 3.10
C HIS A 205 11.45 9.88 3.67
N ARG A 206 11.78 9.62 4.94
CA ARG A 206 13.02 10.12 5.58
C ARG A 206 14.28 9.63 4.89
N LYS A 207 14.33 8.34 4.54
CA LYS A 207 15.52 7.74 3.91
C LYS A 207 15.77 8.33 2.51
N LEU A 208 14.70 8.60 1.77
CA LEU A 208 14.78 9.26 0.46
C LEU A 208 15.26 10.70 0.59
N GLN A 209 14.68 11.48 1.51
CA GLN A 209 15.14 12.86 1.75
C GLN A 209 16.64 12.93 2.05
N HIS A 210 17.17 12.05 2.90
CA HIS A 210 18.59 12.02 3.22
C HIS A 210 19.50 11.61 2.04
N HIS A 211 19.04 10.75 1.12
CA HIS A 211 19.85 10.34 -0.03
C HIS A 211 19.87 11.41 -1.15
N PHE A 212 18.85 12.26 -1.21
CA PHE A 212 18.73 13.30 -2.23
C PHE A 212 19.09 14.72 -1.74
N SER A 213 19.29 14.93 -0.43
CA SER A 213 19.91 16.14 0.16
C SER A 213 21.42 16.19 -0.06
#